data_AF-A0A3C1UT80-F1
#
_entry.id   AF-A0A3C1UT80-F1
#
_cell.length_a   1.000
_cell.length_b   1.000
_cell.length_c   1.000
_cell.angle_alpha   90.00
_cell.angle_beta   90.00
_cell.angle_gamma   90.00
#
_symmetry.space_group_name_H-M   'P 1'
#
loop_
_entity.id
_entity.type
_entity.pdbx_description
1 polymer ?
#
loop_
_entity_poly.entity_id
_entity_poly.type
_entity_poly.pdbx_seq_one_letter_code
_entity_poly.pdbx_strand_id
1 'polypeptide(L)' 'MRAIITVVGQDTVGILASVSGICADHNANVIEVTQSVMEDLFV' A
#
# COMPACT_ATOMS: atom_id res chain seq x y z
N MET A 1 -11.85 -13.75 -4.05
CA MET A 1 -10.84 -13.35 -5.06
C MET A 1 -9.67 -12.70 -4.33
N ARG A 2 -8.42 -12.94 -4.75
CA ARG A 2 -7.23 -12.33 -4.15
C ARG A 2 -6.61 -11.40 -5.20
N ALA A 3 -6.21 -10.21 -4.80
CA ALA A 3 -5.56 -9.22 -5.65
C ALA A 3 -4.24 -8.78 -5.00
N ILE A 4 -3.29 -8.39 -5.84
CA ILE A 4 -2.01 -7.81 -5.41
C ILE A 4 -2.03 -6.35 -5.83
N ILE A 5 -1.72 -5.45 -4.90
CA ILE A 5 -1.65 -4.00 -5.14
C ILE A 5 -0.19 -3.60 -4.95
N THR A 6 0.44 -3.10 -6.01
CA THR A 6 1.79 -2.51 -5.94
C THR A 6 1.64 -1.01 -6.05
N VAL A 7 2.25 -0.29 -5.10
CA VAL A 7 2.22 1.17 -5.05
C VAL A 7 3.64 1.66 -5.24
N VAL A 8 3.86 2.43 -6.31
CA VAL A 8 5.17 2.99 -6.63
C VAL A 8 5.09 4.50 -6.53
N GLY A 9 5.94 5.11 -5.73
CA GLY A 9 5.95 6.56 -5.54
C GLY A 9 7.10 7.05 -4.68
N GLN A 10 7.23 8.37 -4.58
CA GLN A 10 8.20 9.01 -3.68
C GLN A 10 7.79 8.73 -2.23
N ASP A 11 8.77 8.35 -1.40
CA ASP A 11 8.49 8.03 0.01
C ASP A 11 7.86 9.24 0.72
N THR A 12 6.65 9.03 1.23
CA THR A 12 5.86 10.05 1.90
C THR A 12 5.12 9.43 3.07
N VAL A 13 5.05 10.18 4.17
CA VAL A 13 4.33 9.73 5.37
C VAL A 13 2.86 9.56 5.02
N GLY A 14 2.33 8.35 5.24
CA GLY A 14 0.91 8.05 5.09
C GLY A 14 0.52 7.23 3.87
N ILE A 15 1.46 6.74 3.05
CA ILE A 15 1.15 5.85 1.91
C ILE A 15 0.30 4.65 2.38
N LEU A 16 0.73 3.96 3.44
CA LEU A 16 0.01 2.80 3.96
C LEU A 16 -1.40 3.16 4.48
N ALA A 17 -1.53 4.31 5.16
CA ALA A 17 -2.82 4.78 5.67
C ALA A 17 -3.79 5.11 4.53
N SER A 18 -3.31 5.76 3.47
CA SER A 18 -4.08 6.07 2.27
C SER A 18 -4.56 4.79 1.58
N VAL A 19 -3.65 3.85 1.30
CA VAL A 19 -3.95 2.61 0.57
C VAL A 19 -4.89 1.71 1.38
N SER A 20 -4.63 1.55 2.67
CA SER A 20 -5.51 0.76 3.54
C SER A 20 -6.89 1.38 3.71
N GLY A 21 -7.00 2.72 3.74
CA GLY A 21 -8.28 3.43 3.71
C GLY A 21 -9.08 3.10 2.45
N ILE A 22 -8.46 3.17 1.27
CA ILE A 22 -9.10 2.80 0.00
C ILE A 22 -9.57 1.33 0.03
N CYS A 23 -8.73 0.41 0.52
CA CYS A 23 -9.13 -1.00 0.67
C CYS A 23 -10.36 -1.15 1.58
N ALA A 24 -10.39 -0.45 2.70
CA ALA A 24 -11.51 -0.48 3.64
C ALA A 24 -12.81 0.08 3.01
N ASP A 25 -12.73 1.17 2.25
CA ASP A 25 -13.88 1.75 1.53
C ASP A 25 -14.49 0.77 0.52
N HIS A 26 -13.66 -0.10 -0.07
CA HIS A 26 -14.09 -1.18 -0.95
C HIS A 26 -14.41 -2.50 -0.23
N ASN A 27 -14.47 -2.49 1.10
CA ASN A 27 -14.71 -3.67 1.94
C ASN A 27 -13.72 -4.81 1.66
N ALA A 28 -12.48 -4.46 1.30
CA ALA A 28 -11.40 -5.38 1.00
C ALA A 28 -10.50 -5.54 2.24
N ASN A 29 -10.23 -6.79 2.62
CA ASN A 29 -9.34 -7.09 3.74
C ASN A 29 -7.88 -7.14 3.27
N VAL A 30 -6.98 -6.48 4.02
CA VAL A 30 -5.53 -6.54 3.79
C VAL A 30 -4.97 -7.74 4.54
N ILE A 31 -4.49 -8.74 3.81
CA ILE A 31 -4.01 -10.02 4.39
C ILE A 31 -2.51 -9.97 4.65
N GLU A 32 -1.76 -9.33 3.76
CA GLU A 32 -0.30 -9.29 3.80
C GLU A 32 0.16 -7.97 3.16
N VAL A 33 1.18 -7.35 3.76
CA VAL A 33 1.79 -6.11 3.28
C VAL A 33 3.29 -6.33 3.25
N THR A 34 3.87 -6.12 2.08
CA THR A 34 5.33 -6.08 1.89
C THR A 34 5.67 -4.68 1.41
N GLN A 35 6.55 -3.99 2.13
CA GLN A 35 7.06 -2.67 1.76
C GLN A 35 8.58 -2.74 1.67
N SER A 36 9.17 -2.13 0.64
CA SER A 36 10.61 -1.92 0.53
C SER A 36 10.89 -0.44 0.31
N VAL A 37 11.74 0.13 1.15
CA VAL A 37 12.24 1.50 0.96
C VAL A 37 13.65 1.37 0.36
N MET A 38 13.79 1.65 -0.93
CA MET A 38 15.08 1.69 -1.61
C MET A 38 15.35 3.11 -2.07
N GLU A 39 16.41 3.74 -1.54
CA GLU A 39 16.92 5.03 -2.04
C GLU A 39 15.83 6.11 -2.23
N ASP A 40 15.00 6.33 -1.19
CA ASP A 40 13.90 7.31 -1.15
C ASP A 40 12.67 7.01 -2.04
N LEU A 41 12.59 5.81 -2.64
CA LEU A 41 11.43 5.29 -3.36
C LEU A 41 10.70 4.22 -2.54
N PHE A 42 9.37 4.35 -2.47
CA PHE A 42 8.45 3.39 -1.88
C PHE A 42 8.05 2.38 -2.96
N VAL A 43 8.32 1.08 -2.72
CA VAL A 43 8.04 -0.02 -3.66
C VAL A 43 7.33 -1.18 -2.96
#